data_AF-A0A4U2Z6Y9-F1
#
_entry.id   AF-A0A4U2Z6Y9-F1
#
_cell.length_a   1.000
_cell.length_b   1.000
_cell.length_c   1.000
_cell.angle_alpha   90.00
_cell.angle_beta   90.00
_cell.angle_gamma   90.00
#
_symmetry.space_group_name_H-M   'P 1'
#
loop_
_entity.id
_entity.type
_entity.pdbx_description
1 polymer ?
#
loop_
_entity_poly.entity_id
_entity_poly.type
_entity_poly.pdbx_seq_one_letter_code
_entity_poly.pdbx_strand_id
1 'polypeptide(L)'
;YQKENAQKKLLGTLIVFAMTEKEYILQLDYKEDLEDYLSSMKNEWNTKTKLVQFILNNDQNYYAWVPADASIEAMYEVIMKEVR
;
A
#
# COMPACT_ATOMS: atom_id res chain seq x y z
N TYR A 1 0.92 22.11 -4.88
CA TYR A 1 -0.12 21.05 -4.87
C TYR A 1 -0.91 20.91 -6.18
N GLN A 2 -2.02 21.63 -6.45
CA GLN A 2 -2.85 21.34 -7.65
C GLN A 2 -2.14 21.56 -9.00
N LYS A 3 -1.34 22.64 -9.15
CA LYS A 3 -0.59 22.92 -10.40
C LYS A 3 0.56 21.94 -10.66
N GLU A 4 1.23 21.45 -9.62
CA GLU A 4 2.38 20.51 -9.72
C GLU A 4 1.94 19.07 -9.96
N ASN A 5 0.69 18.74 -9.62
CA ASN A 5 0.12 17.40 -9.73
C ASN A 5 -0.71 17.22 -11.01
N ALA A 6 -1.06 18.31 -11.71
CA ALA A 6 -1.91 18.28 -12.90
C ALA A 6 -1.32 17.47 -14.08
N GLN A 7 0.00 17.27 -14.11
CA GLN A 7 0.69 16.48 -15.14
C GLN A 7 1.11 15.08 -14.66
N LYS A 8 0.89 14.74 -13.39
CA LYS A 8 1.31 13.45 -12.83
C LYS A 8 0.17 12.44 -12.95
N LYS A 9 0.51 11.21 -13.32
CA LYS A 9 -0.39 10.05 -13.13
C LYS A 9 -0.44 9.81 -11.62
N LEU A 10 -1.61 10.00 -11.00
CA LEU A 10 -1.78 9.91 -9.53
C LEU A 10 -2.90 8.95 -9.13
N LEU A 11 -3.45 8.19 -10.07
CA LEU A 11 -4.61 7.34 -9.78
C LEU A 11 -4.25 6.23 -8.80
N GLY A 12 -3.10 5.57 -8.98
CA GLY A 12 -2.63 4.56 -8.02
C GLY A 12 -2.37 5.17 -6.64
N THR A 13 -1.76 6.36 -6.61
CA THR A 13 -1.49 7.10 -5.36
C THR A 13 -2.78 7.45 -4.62
N LEU A 14 -3.79 7.96 -5.33
CA LEU A 14 -5.09 8.30 -4.76
C LEU A 14 -5.83 7.07 -4.23
N ILE A 15 -5.72 5.92 -4.91
CA ILE A 15 -6.26 4.66 -4.42
C ILE A 15 -5.57 4.25 -3.13
N VAL A 16 -4.23 4.31 -3.05
CA VAL A 16 -3.50 3.98 -1.82
C VAL A 16 -3.99 4.85 -0.66
N PHE A 17 -4.07 6.17 -0.85
CA PHE A 17 -4.54 7.08 0.20
C PHE A 17 -5.98 6.82 0.63
N ALA A 18 -6.91 6.65 -0.32
CA ALA A 18 -8.30 6.37 -0.01
C ALA A 18 -8.48 5.04 0.75
N MET A 19 -7.63 4.05 0.48
CA MET A 19 -7.65 2.76 1.18
C MET A 19 -6.95 2.82 2.54
N THR A 20 -5.95 3.68 2.70
CA THR A 20 -5.34 4.00 4.00
C THR A 20 -6.35 4.67 4.94
N GLU A 21 -7.11 5.66 4.45
CA GLU A 21 -8.18 6.31 5.25
C GLU A 21 -9.25 5.34 5.74
N LYS A 22 -9.43 4.22 5.03
CA LYS A 22 -10.34 3.13 5.40
C LYS A 22 -9.68 2.01 6.21
N GLU A 23 -8.40 2.16 6.55
CA GLU A 23 -7.59 1.22 7.31
C GLU A 23 -7.41 -0.16 6.63
N TYR A 24 -7.59 -0.23 5.30
CA TYR A 24 -7.26 -1.43 4.52
C TYR A 24 -5.79 -1.48 4.12
N ILE A 25 -5.14 -0.32 4.07
CA ILE A 25 -3.70 -0.18 3.90
C ILE A 25 -3.13 0.40 5.18
N LEU A 26 -2.17 -0.30 5.78
CA LEU A 26 -1.39 0.20 6.90
C LEU A 26 -0.38 1.22 6.37
N GLN A 27 -0.43 2.44 6.88
CA GLN A 27 0.61 3.45 6.67
C GLN A 27 1.52 3.50 7.89
N LEU A 28 2.83 3.46 7.68
CA LEU A 28 3.86 3.61 8.69
C LEU A 28 4.87 4.70 8.30
N ASP A 29 5.36 5.45 9.27
CA ASP A 29 6.54 6.30 9.08
C ASP A 29 7.77 5.42 8.79
N TYR A 30 8.72 5.93 8.02
CA TYR A 30 9.91 5.17 7.63
C TYR A 30 10.76 4.67 8.82
N LYS A 31 10.58 5.23 10.02
CA LYS A 31 11.27 4.82 11.25
C LYS A 31 10.57 3.71 12.03
N GLU A 32 9.31 3.42 11.73
CA GLU A 32 8.52 2.44 12.45
C GLU A 32 8.80 1.02 11.94
N ASP A 33 8.78 0.04 12.85
CA ASP A 33 8.95 -1.37 12.51
C ASP A 33 7.61 -1.99 12.12
N LEU A 34 7.56 -2.62 10.94
CA LEU A 34 6.37 -3.31 10.45
C LEU A 34 5.92 -4.43 11.39
N GLU A 35 6.85 -5.14 12.05
CA GLU A 35 6.49 -6.29 12.91
C GLU A 35 5.55 -5.91 14.05
N ASP A 36 5.70 -4.70 14.59
CA ASP A 36 4.90 -4.20 15.70
C ASP A 36 3.41 -4.04 15.33
N TYR A 37 3.11 -3.96 14.03
CA TYR A 37 1.77 -3.67 13.50
C TYR A 37 1.14 -4.81 12.71
N LEU A 38 1.88 -5.87 12.36
CA LEU A 38 1.34 -6.98 11.55
C LEU A 38 0.08 -7.62 12.15
N SER A 39 0.05 -7.75 13.48
CA SER A 39 -1.06 -8.38 14.20
C SER A 39 -2.34 -7.55 14.21
N SER A 40 -2.24 -6.23 14.00
CA SER A 40 -3.39 -5.31 13.99
C SER A 40 -3.89 -5.00 12.58
N MET A 41 -3.15 -5.40 11.54
CA MET A 41 -3.56 -5.22 10.15
C MET A 41 -4.84 -5.99 9.84
N LYS A 42 -5.82 -5.30 9.25
CA LYS A 42 -7.04 -5.94 8.74
C LYS A 42 -6.71 -6.88 7.59
N ASN A 43 -7.32 -8.06 7.62
CA ASN A 43 -7.29 -9.01 6.52
C ASN A 43 -8.73 -9.48 6.24
N GLU A 44 -9.33 -8.93 5.19
CA GLU A 44 -10.71 -9.23 4.78
C GLU A 44 -10.79 -10.43 3.83
N TRP A 45 -9.65 -11.04 3.49
CA TRP A 45 -9.58 -12.13 2.53
C TRP A 45 -9.77 -13.47 3.25
N ASN A 46 -10.77 -14.24 2.80
CA ASN A 46 -10.99 -15.62 3.26
C ASN A 46 -10.12 -16.65 2.53
N THR A 47 -8.94 -16.24 2.04
CA THR A 47 -8.00 -17.09 1.29
C THR A 47 -6.58 -16.89 1.81
N LYS A 48 -5.63 -17.68 1.31
CA LYS A 48 -4.21 -17.47 1.60
C LYS A 48 -3.79 -16.09 1.07
N THR A 49 -3.16 -15.30 1.92
CA THR A 49 -2.68 -13.96 1.58
C THR A 49 -1.17 -13.87 1.59
N LYS A 50 -0.66 -12.81 0.97
CA LYS A 50 0.73 -12.34 1.02
C LYS A 50 0.76 -10.87 1.40
N LEU A 51 1.88 -10.42 1.94
CA LEU A 51 2.04 -9.01 2.33
C LEU A 51 2.69 -8.24 1.19
N VAL A 52 2.05 -7.15 0.78
CA VAL A 52 2.56 -6.29 -0.30
C VAL A 52 2.78 -4.88 0.20
N GLN A 53 3.91 -4.30 -0.20
CA GLN A 53 4.24 -2.90 -0.03
C GLN A 53 3.88 -2.11 -1.31
N PHE A 54 3.23 -0.97 -1.13
CA PHE A 54 3.00 0.02 -2.19
C PHE A 54 4.07 1.12 -2.07
N ILE A 55 4.93 1.23 -3.08
CA ILE A 55 6.05 2.17 -3.06
C ILE A 55 5.60 3.52 -3.60
N LEU A 56 5.51 4.51 -2.72
CA LEU A 56 5.28 5.91 -3.06
C LEU A 56 6.56 6.72 -2.80
N ASN A 57 6.75 7.80 -3.55
CA ASN A 57 7.93 8.68 -3.41
C ASN A 57 7.74 9.68 -2.27
N ASN A 58 7.61 9.17 -1.04
CA ASN A 58 7.48 9.94 0.20
C ASN A 58 8.12 9.19 1.38
N ASP A 59 8.10 9.78 2.58
CA ASP A 59 8.75 9.24 3.78
C ASP A 59 7.87 8.22 4.52
N GLN A 60 6.95 7.55 3.82
CA GLN A 60 5.96 6.65 4.40
C GLN A 60 5.97 5.30 3.68
N ASN A 61 5.69 4.24 4.43
CA ASN A 61 5.51 2.90 3.91
C ASN A 61 4.04 2.49 3.96
N TYR A 62 3.58 1.79 2.93
CA TYR A 62 2.18 1.40 2.78
C TYR A 62 2.08 -0.10 2.56
N TYR A 63 1.32 -0.81 3.40
CA TYR A 63 1.23 -2.27 3.36
C TYR A 63 -0.20 -2.77 3.37
N ALA A 64 -0.47 -3.86 2.64
CA ALA A 64 -1.74 -4.57 2.74
C ALA A 64 -1.57 -6.08 2.54
N TRP A 65 -2.48 -6.83 3.16
CA TRP A 65 -2.70 -8.22 2.81
C TRP A 65 -3.47 -8.30 1.49
N VAL A 66 -2.95 -9.07 0.55
CA VAL A 66 -3.61 -9.35 -0.73
C VAL A 66 -3.67 -10.87 -0.95
N PRO A 67 -4.59 -11.39 -1.78
CA PRO A 67 -4.61 -12.80 -2.13
C PRO A 67 -3.25 -13.26 -2.68
N ALA A 68 -2.80 -14.45 -2.29
CA ALA A 68 -1.46 -14.95 -2.64
C ALA A 68 -1.26 -15.10 -4.16
N ASP A 69 -2.34 -15.38 -4.89
CA ASP A 69 -2.40 -15.51 -6.34
C ASP A 69 -2.55 -14.17 -7.09
N ALA A 70 -2.72 -13.05 -6.38
CA ALA A 70 -2.80 -11.74 -7.01
C ALA A 70 -1.47 -11.35 -7.67
N SER A 71 -1.54 -10.76 -8.86
CA SER A 71 -0.38 -10.16 -9.52
C SER A 71 0.07 -8.91 -8.76
N ILE A 72 1.39 -8.77 -8.58
CA ILE A 72 2.01 -7.73 -7.76
C ILE A 72 2.91 -6.79 -8.56
N GLU A 73 2.61 -6.59 -9.85
CA GLU A 73 3.41 -5.71 -10.72
C GLU A 73 3.26 -4.23 -10.32
N ALA A 74 2.63 -3.41 -11.15
CA ALA A 74 2.33 -2.02 -10.83
C ALA A 74 0.83 -1.80 -10.83
N MET A 75 0.34 -1.08 -9.83
CA MET A 75 -1.01 -0.52 -9.84
C MET A 75 -0.92 0.91 -10.37
N TYR A 76 -1.19 1.08 -11.66
CA TYR A 76 -0.97 2.33 -12.40
C TYR A 76 0.50 2.77 -12.30
N GLU A 77 0.78 3.93 -11.69
CA GLU A 77 2.14 4.43 -11.45
C GLU A 77 2.80 3.87 -10.18
N VAL A 78 2.06 3.13 -9.35
CA VAL A 78 2.55 2.65 -8.04
C VAL A 78 3.17 1.28 -8.19
N ILE A 79 4.46 1.18 -7.92
CA ILE A 79 5.18 -0.10 -7.89
C ILE A 79 4.76 -0.84 -6.64
N MET A 80 4.45 -2.13 -6.81
CA MET A 80 4.13 -3.01 -5.69
C MET A 80 5.24 -4.03 -5.50
N LYS A 81 5.50 -4.41 -4.25
CA LYS A 81 6.54 -5.36 -3.91
C LYS A 81 6.02 -6.32 -2.84
N GLU A 82 6.13 -7.62 -3.09
CA GLU A 82 5.89 -8.62 -2.07
C GLU A 82 6.99 -8.57 -1.02
N VAL A 83 6.55 -8.57 0.24
CA VAL A 83 7.40 -8.54 1.42
C VAL A 83 7.44 -9.93 2.07
N ARG A 84 6.33 -10.67 2.02
CA ARG A 84 6.13 -11.99 2.65
C ARG A 84 5.05 -12.81 1.94
#